data_AF-A0A2N2YFU0-F1
#
_entry.id   AF-A0A2N2YFU0-F1
#
_cell.length_a   1.000
_cell.length_b   1.000
_cell.length_c   1.000
_cell.angle_alpha   90.00
_cell.angle_beta   90.00
_cell.angle_gamma   90.00
#
_symmetry.space_group_name_H-M   'P 1'
#
loop_
_entity.id
_entity.type
_entity.pdbx_description
1 polymer ?
#
loop_
_entity_poly.entity_id
_entity_poly.type
_entity_poly.pdbx_seq_one_letter_code
_entity_poly.pdbx_strand_id
1 'polypeptide(L)'
;AIFGDKAGDVKDASLKAPPSMKGVVIDKRLFSRVFKDKKTKVKEKDQVKELDEEFNRSAIELKNKLIEKLMILVDSKVSQGVFSNFKQELVPKKAKFTPKVLMDIDYTTVNPSKWTSDKDKNDLIKDLINNYNIKYRELLGVVNRKKFVATVGDELPNGIVQMAKVYVAKKRKLKVGDKMAGRHGNKGIVAKIVREEDMPFLADGTPVDIVLNPLGVPSRMNLGQIYETILGWAGQRLGRTFATPIFDGASDEEVNGLLEEAGLPRNGVTYLCDGGTGEPFDQPATVGYIYMLKLHHMVDDKMHARSIGPYSLITQQPLGGKAQFGGQRFGEMEVWALEAFGAAHILQEVLTVKSDDVVGRAKAYEAIVKGDNMPVPGIPESFNVLVHELRGLGLNVTFE
;
A
#
# COMPACT_ATOMS: atom_id res chain seq x y z
N ALA A 1 -5.16 -1.05 52.67
CA ALA A 1 -4.51 -1.39 53.96
C ALA A 1 -3.40 -2.42 53.82
N ILE A 2 -3.55 -3.48 52.99
CA ILE A 2 -2.43 -4.41 52.67
C ILE A 2 -1.62 -3.91 51.45
N PHE A 3 -2.31 -3.37 50.45
CA PHE A 3 -1.69 -2.62 49.36
C PHE A 3 -2.11 -1.15 49.51
N GLY A 4 -1.16 -0.22 49.33
CA GLY A 4 -1.43 1.22 49.44
C GLY A 4 -2.32 1.75 48.31
N ASP A 5 -2.55 3.06 48.26
CA ASP A 5 -3.47 3.71 47.30
C ASP A 5 -3.15 3.48 45.81
N LYS A 6 -1.97 2.92 45.50
CA LYS A 6 -1.60 2.47 44.14
C LYS A 6 -2.22 1.14 43.72
N ALA A 7 -2.90 0.43 44.63
CA ALA A 7 -3.73 -0.74 44.32
C ALA A 7 -5.19 -0.35 44.04
N GLY A 8 -5.40 0.79 43.38
CA GLY A 8 -6.70 1.16 42.84
C GLY A 8 -7.07 0.34 41.60
N ASP A 9 -8.33 0.41 41.19
CA ASP A 9 -8.89 -0.27 40.03
C ASP A 9 -8.32 0.27 38.70
N VAL A 10 -7.14 -0.21 38.30
CA VAL A 10 -6.52 0.12 37.01
C VAL A 10 -6.83 -0.97 36.01
N LYS A 11 -7.38 -0.60 34.85
CA LYS A 11 -7.60 -1.50 33.71
C LYS A 11 -6.53 -1.28 32.64
N ASP A 12 -5.85 -2.36 32.24
CA ASP A 12 -4.93 -2.32 31.11
C ASP A 12 -5.70 -2.13 29.78
N ALA A 13 -5.47 -1.01 29.12
CA ALA A 13 -6.01 -0.66 27.80
C ALA A 13 -4.90 -0.50 26.75
N SER A 14 -3.74 -1.13 26.96
CA SER A 14 -2.61 -1.05 26.06
C SER A 14 -2.92 -1.56 24.66
N LEU A 15 -2.41 -0.86 23.64
CA LEU A 15 -2.51 -1.32 22.25
C LEU A 15 -1.65 -2.57 22.05
N LYS A 16 -2.28 -3.66 21.59
CA LYS A 16 -1.61 -4.92 21.28
C LYS A 16 -1.49 -5.10 19.77
N ALA A 17 -0.38 -5.70 19.33
CA ALA A 17 -0.25 -6.09 17.94
C ALA A 17 -1.30 -7.17 17.58
N PRO A 18 -1.98 -7.06 16.42
CA PRO A 18 -2.89 -8.10 15.97
C PRO A 18 -2.19 -9.47 15.81
N PRO A 19 -2.90 -10.61 15.97
CA PRO A 19 -2.31 -11.96 16.00
C PRO A 19 -1.46 -12.37 14.78
N SER A 20 -1.58 -11.68 13.64
CA SER A 20 -0.84 -11.93 12.39
C SER A 20 0.15 -10.81 12.01
N MET A 21 0.21 -9.74 12.80
CA MET A 21 1.12 -8.63 12.59
C MET A 21 2.51 -9.00 13.13
N LYS A 22 3.46 -9.16 12.21
CA LYS A 22 4.88 -9.34 12.50
C LYS A 22 5.64 -8.34 11.64
N GLY A 23 6.63 -7.67 12.20
CA GLY A 23 7.40 -6.67 11.46
C GLY A 23 8.37 -5.93 12.36
N VAL A 24 9.08 -4.98 11.77
CA VAL A 24 10.04 -4.12 12.46
C VAL A 24 9.43 -2.74 12.61
N VAL A 25 9.53 -2.16 13.79
CA VAL A 25 9.15 -0.76 14.02
C VAL A 25 10.16 0.11 13.29
N ILE A 26 9.70 0.87 12.29
CA ILE A 26 10.56 1.74 11.46
C ILE A 26 10.56 3.18 11.92
N ASP A 27 9.44 3.65 12.48
CA ASP A 27 9.28 5.02 12.96
C ASP A 27 8.28 5.03 14.12
N LYS A 28 8.45 5.98 15.03
CA LYS A 28 7.56 6.24 16.15
C LYS A 28 7.36 7.74 16.28
N ARG A 29 6.10 8.16 16.35
CA ARG A 29 5.74 9.56 16.53
C ARG A 29 4.82 9.69 17.72
N LEU A 30 5.20 10.59 18.63
CA LEU A 30 4.38 10.95 19.77
C LEU A 30 3.83 12.36 19.52
N PHE A 31 2.52 12.44 19.42
CA PHE A 31 1.79 13.69 19.32
C PHE A 31 1.25 14.02 20.71
N SER A 32 1.45 15.25 21.17
CA SER A 32 0.99 15.67 22.48
C SER A 32 0.42 17.07 22.44
N ARG A 33 -0.70 17.26 23.12
CA ARG A 33 -1.22 18.61 23.34
C ARG A 33 -0.27 19.34 24.29
N VAL A 34 0.26 20.48 23.88
CA VAL A 34 1.21 21.23 24.70
C VAL A 34 0.46 21.94 25.82
N PHE A 35 0.67 21.51 27.07
CA PHE A 35 0.32 22.29 28.24
C PHE A 35 1.43 23.33 28.49
N LYS A 36 1.05 24.61 28.54
CA LYS A 36 2.00 25.73 28.59
C LYS A 36 2.51 25.97 30.01
N ASP A 37 3.46 25.15 30.46
CA ASP A 37 4.24 25.41 31.67
C ASP A 37 5.45 26.34 31.40
N LYS A 38 5.96 26.99 32.46
CA LYS A 38 7.15 27.89 32.35
C LYS A 38 8.38 27.16 31.79
N LYS A 39 8.59 25.88 32.13
CA LYS A 39 9.72 25.07 31.63
C LYS A 39 9.59 24.72 30.14
N THR A 40 8.38 24.47 29.64
CA THR A 40 8.14 24.12 28.23
C THR A 40 8.34 25.32 27.30
N LYS A 41 7.96 26.54 27.73
CA LYS A 41 8.19 27.77 26.97
C LYS A 41 9.66 28.11 26.71
N VAL A 42 10.56 27.73 27.63
CA VAL A 42 12.01 27.95 27.44
C VAL A 42 12.55 26.99 26.38
N LYS A 43 12.21 25.70 26.48
CA LYS A 43 12.58 24.68 25.47
C LYS A 43 12.04 24.99 24.08
N GLU A 44 10.81 25.52 23.98
CA GLU A 44 10.21 25.95 22.73
C GLU A 44 11.06 27.03 22.04
N LYS A 45 11.48 28.06 22.79
CA LYS A 45 12.32 29.14 22.25
C LYS A 45 13.67 28.63 21.76
N ASP A 46 14.28 27.69 22.47
CA ASP A 46 15.56 27.10 22.08
C ASP A 46 15.41 26.26 20.80
N GLN A 47 14.35 25.45 20.70
CA GLN A 47 14.04 24.68 19.49
C GLN A 47 13.75 25.58 18.27
N VAL A 48 13.01 26.66 18.45
CA VAL A 48 12.73 27.61 17.35
C VAL A 48 14.01 28.28 16.86
N LYS A 49 14.94 28.62 17.76
CA LYS A 49 16.26 29.16 17.38
C LYS A 49 17.10 28.15 16.60
N GLU A 50 17.14 26.89 17.04
CA GLU A 50 17.87 25.83 16.34
C GLU A 50 17.33 25.62 14.91
N LEU A 51 16.00 25.67 14.74
CA LEU A 51 15.35 25.60 13.43
C LEU A 51 15.67 26.80 12.54
N ASP A 52 15.81 28.00 13.12
CA ASP A 52 16.25 29.20 12.40
C ASP A 52 17.70 29.10 11.94
N GLU A 53 18.58 28.58 12.78
CA GLU A 53 19.99 28.35 12.42
C GLU A 53 20.11 27.29 11.31
N GLU A 54 19.34 26.20 11.39
CA GLU A 54 19.27 25.16 10.36
C GLU A 54 18.78 25.74 9.01
N PHE A 55 17.74 26.58 9.06
CA PHE A 55 17.22 27.28 7.88
C PHE A 55 18.27 28.19 7.26
N ASN A 56 18.91 29.04 8.07
CA ASN A 56 19.92 29.98 7.60
C ASN A 56 21.09 29.25 6.94
N ARG A 57 21.56 28.14 7.52
CA ARG A 57 22.62 27.32 6.91
C ARG A 57 22.19 26.76 5.55
N SER A 58 21.00 26.20 5.48
CA SER A 58 20.46 25.59 4.25
C SER A 58 20.17 26.64 3.17
N ALA A 59 19.69 27.81 3.56
CA ALA A 59 19.43 28.94 2.69
C ALA A 59 20.74 29.51 2.11
N ILE A 60 21.79 29.64 2.93
CA ILE A 60 23.12 30.06 2.49
C ILE A 60 23.70 29.04 1.49
N GLU A 61 23.60 27.74 1.77
CA GLU A 61 24.09 26.71 0.85
C GLU A 61 23.34 26.75 -0.50
N LEU A 62 22.02 26.92 -0.47
CA LEU A 62 21.21 27.08 -1.68
C LEU A 62 21.59 28.36 -2.45
N LYS A 63 21.83 29.46 -1.74
CA LYS A 63 22.27 30.74 -2.31
C LYS A 63 23.64 30.61 -2.96
N ASN A 64 24.58 29.90 -2.35
CA ASN A 64 25.90 29.65 -2.93
C ASN A 64 25.80 28.85 -4.25
N LYS A 65 24.99 27.78 -4.28
CA LYS A 65 24.73 27.01 -5.52
C LYS A 65 24.10 27.85 -6.63
N LEU A 66 23.22 28.79 -6.27
CA LEU A 66 22.66 29.75 -7.22
C LEU A 66 23.77 30.67 -7.78
N ILE A 67 24.62 31.23 -6.92
CA ILE A 67 25.69 32.15 -7.32
C ILE A 67 26.69 31.45 -8.24
N GLU A 68 27.11 30.23 -7.94
CA GLU A 68 27.99 29.44 -8.82
C GLU A 68 27.41 29.29 -10.23
N LYS A 69 26.13 28.93 -10.33
CA LYS A 69 25.43 28.79 -11.62
C LYS A 69 25.22 30.12 -12.33
N LEU A 70 24.89 31.18 -11.59
CA LEU A 70 24.76 32.53 -12.15
C LEU A 70 26.10 33.04 -12.67
N MET A 71 27.21 32.78 -11.98
CA MET A 71 28.54 33.17 -12.44
C MET A 71 28.87 32.54 -13.81
N ILE A 72 28.51 31.28 -14.04
CA ILE A 72 28.68 30.61 -15.35
C ILE A 72 27.81 31.28 -16.44
N LEU A 73 26.58 31.69 -16.11
CA LEU A 73 25.67 32.31 -17.07
C LEU A 73 26.07 33.74 -17.42
N VAL A 74 26.70 34.44 -16.49
CA VAL A 74 26.97 35.87 -16.54
C VAL A 74 28.45 36.16 -16.86
N ASP A 75 29.28 35.11 -16.95
CA ASP A 75 30.70 35.22 -17.27
C ASP A 75 30.93 36.03 -18.56
N SER A 76 31.91 36.93 -18.52
CA SER A 76 32.28 37.85 -19.59
C SER A 76 31.19 38.83 -20.09
N LYS A 77 30.07 38.99 -19.37
CA LYS A 77 29.00 39.96 -19.71
C LYS A 77 28.93 41.13 -18.72
N VAL A 78 28.44 42.26 -19.21
CA VAL A 78 28.29 43.50 -18.44
C VAL A 78 26.83 43.72 -18.10
N SER A 79 26.55 44.15 -16.87
CA SER A 79 25.19 44.42 -16.37
C SER A 79 24.48 45.49 -17.21
N GLN A 80 23.24 45.19 -17.62
CA GLN A 80 22.31 46.14 -18.24
C GLN A 80 21.45 46.90 -17.20
N GLY A 81 21.79 46.75 -15.91
CA GLY A 81 21.04 47.28 -14.78
C GLY A 81 20.10 46.22 -14.21
N VAL A 82 20.43 45.70 -13.03
CA VAL A 82 19.56 44.75 -12.32
C VAL A 82 18.68 45.54 -11.37
N PHE A 83 17.36 45.38 -11.53
CA PHE A 83 16.37 46.08 -10.72
C PHE A 83 15.63 45.12 -9.80
N SER A 84 15.23 45.59 -8.62
CA SER A 84 14.20 44.96 -7.82
C SER A 84 12.83 45.10 -8.49
N ASN A 85 11.86 44.30 -8.09
CA ASN A 85 10.44 44.44 -8.45
C ASN A 85 9.89 45.85 -8.13
N PHE A 86 10.50 46.55 -7.15
CA PHE A 86 10.18 47.92 -6.78
C PHE A 86 10.96 48.99 -7.58
N LYS A 87 11.61 48.61 -8.68
CA LYS A 87 12.46 49.48 -9.54
C LYS A 87 13.68 50.09 -8.82
N GLN A 88 14.04 49.59 -7.64
CA GLN A 88 15.31 49.93 -6.99
C GLN A 88 16.46 49.29 -7.76
N GLU A 89 17.50 50.07 -8.06
CA GLU A 89 18.70 49.59 -8.74
C GLU A 89 19.57 48.80 -7.76
N LEU A 90 19.81 47.53 -8.05
CA LEU A 90 20.62 46.61 -7.25
C LEU A 90 22.03 46.45 -7.82
N VAL A 91 22.16 46.46 -9.16
CA VAL A 91 23.45 46.42 -9.85
C VAL A 91 23.47 47.52 -10.91
N PRO A 92 24.42 48.48 -10.84
CA PRO A 92 24.51 49.56 -11.82
C PRO A 92 24.68 49.07 -13.25
N LYS A 93 24.19 49.86 -14.20
CA LYS A 93 24.49 49.68 -15.62
C LYS A 93 26.01 49.75 -15.85
N LYS A 94 26.54 48.89 -16.71
CA LYS A 94 27.97 48.75 -17.04
C LYS A 94 28.87 48.17 -15.95
N ALA A 95 28.32 47.71 -14.82
CA ALA A 95 29.09 47.02 -13.79
C ALA A 95 29.39 45.56 -14.18
N LYS A 96 30.54 45.04 -13.76
CA LYS A 96 30.86 43.60 -13.83
C LYS A 96 30.19 42.88 -12.65
N PHE A 97 29.65 41.70 -12.91
CA PHE A 97 29.09 40.86 -11.85
C PHE A 97 30.23 40.22 -11.06
N THR A 98 30.27 40.49 -9.75
CA THR A 98 31.23 39.86 -8.84
C THR A 98 30.46 38.99 -7.84
N PRO A 99 31.08 37.93 -7.29
CA PRO A 99 30.43 37.06 -6.30
C PRO A 99 29.88 37.83 -5.09
N LYS A 100 30.59 38.89 -4.66
CA LYS A 100 30.15 39.76 -3.55
C LYS A 100 28.85 40.48 -3.87
N VAL A 101 28.77 41.11 -5.06
CA VAL A 101 27.57 41.83 -5.51
C VAL A 101 26.38 40.87 -5.67
N LEU A 102 26.60 39.66 -6.19
CA LEU A 102 25.55 38.65 -6.31
C LEU A 102 25.08 38.14 -4.93
N MET A 103 25.97 38.07 -3.95
CA MET A 103 25.61 37.61 -2.61
C MET A 103 24.79 38.62 -1.80
N ASP A 104 24.88 39.91 -2.10
CA ASP A 104 24.10 40.96 -1.44
C ASP A 104 22.67 41.08 -2.01
N ILE A 105 22.39 40.50 -3.18
CA ILE A 105 21.07 40.54 -3.80
C ILE A 105 20.08 39.65 -3.04
N ASP A 106 18.87 40.17 -2.84
CA ASP A 106 17.69 39.40 -2.45
C ASP A 106 16.97 38.88 -3.71
N TYR A 107 17.14 37.60 -3.98
CA TYR A 107 16.58 36.92 -5.16
C TYR A 107 15.07 36.69 -5.08
N THR A 108 14.44 36.92 -3.92
CA THR A 108 12.98 36.81 -3.78
C THR A 108 12.24 38.02 -4.36
N THR A 109 12.90 39.18 -4.40
CA THR A 109 12.34 40.45 -4.84
C THR A 109 12.99 40.99 -6.11
N VAL A 110 13.95 40.27 -6.70
CA VAL A 110 14.66 40.71 -7.91
C VAL A 110 13.84 40.49 -9.18
N ASN A 111 13.90 41.45 -10.12
CA ASN A 111 13.34 41.26 -11.45
C ASN A 111 14.31 40.43 -12.30
N PRO A 112 13.91 39.25 -12.82
CA PRO A 112 14.81 38.39 -13.60
C PRO A 112 15.05 38.87 -15.04
N SER A 113 14.38 39.96 -15.48
CA SER A 113 14.41 40.41 -16.87
C SER A 113 15.62 41.32 -17.15
N LYS A 114 16.24 41.16 -18.33
CA LYS A 114 17.24 42.10 -18.89
C LYS A 114 18.51 42.28 -18.04
N TRP A 115 19.10 41.20 -17.53
CA TRP A 115 20.37 41.28 -16.79
C TRP A 115 21.56 41.50 -17.70
N THR A 116 21.53 40.88 -18.88
CA THR A 116 22.60 40.94 -19.90
C THR A 116 22.05 41.40 -21.26
N SER A 117 22.93 41.63 -22.23
CA SER A 117 22.55 41.94 -23.61
C SER A 117 22.01 40.75 -24.41
N ASP A 118 22.18 39.52 -23.90
CA ASP A 118 21.86 38.27 -24.60
C ASP A 118 20.48 37.74 -24.16
N LYS A 119 19.60 37.47 -25.12
CA LYS A 119 18.22 37.02 -24.85
C LYS A 119 18.19 35.60 -24.28
N ASP A 120 18.96 34.68 -24.84
CA ASP A 120 18.94 33.26 -24.44
C ASP A 120 19.50 33.08 -23.03
N LYS A 121 20.54 33.84 -22.68
CA LYS A 121 21.08 33.87 -21.31
C LYS A 121 20.11 34.48 -20.32
N ASN A 122 19.37 35.53 -20.70
CA ASN A 122 18.35 36.13 -19.84
C ASN A 122 17.20 35.16 -19.56
N ASP A 123 16.78 34.34 -20.53
CA ASP A 123 15.77 33.30 -20.33
C ASP A 123 16.29 32.21 -19.37
N LEU A 124 17.54 31.77 -19.52
CA LEU A 124 18.18 30.82 -18.58
C LEU A 124 18.34 31.39 -17.16
N ILE A 125 18.68 32.68 -17.02
CA ILE A 125 18.77 33.37 -15.73
C ILE A 125 17.38 33.42 -15.06
N LYS A 126 16.33 33.70 -15.84
CA LYS A 126 14.95 33.68 -15.35
C LYS A 126 14.54 32.32 -14.83
N ASP A 127 14.83 31.25 -15.58
CA ASP A 127 14.52 29.88 -15.16
C ASP A 127 15.31 29.47 -13.90
N LEU A 128 16.59 29.87 -13.83
CA LEU A 128 17.44 29.59 -12.67
C LEU A 128 16.93 30.29 -11.41
N ILE A 129 16.56 31.58 -11.49
CA ILE A 129 15.98 32.34 -10.38
C ILE A 129 14.62 31.75 -9.96
N ASN A 130 13.80 31.33 -10.93
CA ASN A 130 12.53 30.67 -10.65
C ASN A 130 12.73 29.35 -9.88
N ASN A 131 13.66 28.50 -10.33
CA ASN A 131 14.01 27.25 -9.66
C ASN A 131 14.54 27.47 -8.23
N TYR A 132 15.37 28.50 -8.03
CA TYR A 132 15.82 28.90 -6.70
C TYR A 132 14.64 29.33 -5.82
N ASN A 133 13.75 30.18 -6.32
CA ASN A 133 12.60 30.67 -5.55
C ASN A 133 11.65 29.53 -5.16
N ILE A 134 11.42 28.55 -6.03
CA ILE A 134 10.66 27.34 -5.71
C ILE A 134 11.33 26.58 -4.54
N LYS A 135 12.63 26.31 -4.64
CA LYS A 135 13.38 25.59 -3.59
C LYS A 135 13.48 26.36 -2.28
N TYR A 136 13.67 27.68 -2.33
CA TYR A 136 13.70 28.54 -1.15
C TYR A 136 12.35 28.55 -0.43
N ARG A 137 11.24 28.64 -1.18
CA ARG A 137 9.88 28.55 -0.61
C ARG A 137 9.59 27.18 -0.01
N GLU A 138 10.09 26.11 -0.62
CA GLU A 138 9.99 24.76 -0.07
C GLU A 138 10.71 24.64 1.29
N LEU A 139 11.96 25.12 1.37
CA LEU A 139 12.72 25.17 2.63
C LEU A 139 12.02 26.00 3.70
N LEU A 140 11.54 27.19 3.33
CA LEU A 140 10.80 28.08 4.22
C LEU A 140 9.51 27.43 4.72
N GLY A 141 8.77 26.74 3.84
CA GLY A 141 7.55 26.03 4.18
C GLY A 141 7.79 24.90 5.18
N VAL A 142 8.86 24.12 5.00
CA VAL A 142 9.26 23.05 5.93
C VAL A 142 9.57 23.63 7.32
N VAL A 143 10.37 24.69 7.39
CA VAL A 143 10.78 25.32 8.65
C VAL A 143 9.59 25.97 9.36
N ASN A 144 8.75 26.71 8.63
CA ASN A 144 7.53 27.29 9.19
C ASN A 144 6.59 26.23 9.75
N ARG A 145 6.46 25.07 9.08
CA ARG A 145 5.70 23.94 9.59
C ARG A 145 6.32 23.36 10.86
N LYS A 146 7.65 23.14 10.90
CA LYS A 146 8.34 22.67 12.10
C LYS A 146 8.17 23.63 13.28
N LYS A 147 8.29 24.95 13.04
CA LYS A 147 8.06 26.00 14.04
C LYS A 147 6.61 26.02 14.53
N PHE A 148 5.65 25.93 13.62
CA PHE A 148 4.24 25.88 13.98
C PHE A 148 3.92 24.68 14.88
N VAL A 149 4.44 23.50 14.53
CA VAL A 149 4.31 22.28 15.36
C VAL A 149 4.98 22.47 16.73
N ALA A 150 6.15 23.10 16.78
CA ALA A 150 6.85 23.37 18.05
C ALA A 150 6.07 24.34 18.96
N THR A 151 5.43 25.37 18.39
CA THR A 151 4.73 26.43 19.15
C THR A 151 3.30 26.11 19.52
N VAL A 152 2.52 25.55 18.59
CA VAL A 152 1.10 25.26 18.79
C VAL A 152 0.90 23.85 19.36
N GLY A 153 1.87 22.95 19.15
CA GLY A 153 1.73 21.53 19.39
C GLY A 153 0.89 20.86 18.30
N ASP A 154 0.58 19.59 18.52
CA ASP A 154 -0.22 18.82 17.59
C ASP A 154 -1.72 18.99 17.86
N GLU A 155 -2.50 19.14 16.79
CA GLU A 155 -3.95 19.16 16.87
C GLU A 155 -4.46 17.74 17.13
N LEU A 156 -4.97 17.52 18.34
CA LEU A 156 -5.56 16.25 18.76
C LEU A 156 -7.07 16.41 18.95
N PRO A 157 -7.87 15.37 18.63
CA PRO A 157 -9.30 15.35 18.94
C PRO A 157 -9.58 15.67 20.42
N ASN A 158 -10.70 16.33 20.68
CA ASN A 158 -11.09 16.68 22.04
C ASN A 158 -11.19 15.43 22.92
N GLY A 159 -10.61 15.51 24.13
CA GLY A 159 -10.50 14.38 25.06
C GLY A 159 -9.22 13.56 24.93
N ILE A 160 -8.43 13.71 23.85
CA ILE A 160 -7.15 13.02 23.67
C ILE A 160 -6.01 13.93 24.14
N VAL A 161 -5.27 13.47 25.16
CA VAL A 161 -4.13 14.21 25.74
C VAL A 161 -2.84 13.96 24.92
N GLN A 162 -2.60 12.70 24.56
CA GLN A 162 -1.46 12.25 23.78
C GLN A 162 -1.89 11.16 22.80
N MET A 163 -1.23 11.10 21.64
CA MET A 163 -1.42 10.07 20.64
C MET A 163 -0.06 9.52 20.19
N ALA A 164 0.16 8.23 20.35
CA ALA A 164 1.34 7.56 19.83
C ALA A 164 1.00 6.85 18.51
N LYS A 165 1.78 7.11 17.45
CA LYS A 165 1.73 6.36 16.19
C LYS A 165 3.01 5.54 16.05
N VAL A 166 2.86 4.24 15.83
CA VAL A 166 3.98 3.31 15.62
C VAL A 166 3.86 2.74 14.22
N TYR A 167 4.87 2.97 13.39
CA TYR A 167 4.91 2.46 12.02
C TYR A 167 5.67 1.14 12.00
N VAL A 168 5.01 0.09 11.52
CA VAL A 168 5.56 -1.27 11.46
C VAL A 168 5.69 -1.68 10.00
N ALA A 169 6.91 -1.99 9.57
CA ALA A 169 7.17 -2.52 8.23
C ALA A 169 7.19 -4.06 8.27
N LYS A 170 6.48 -4.68 7.31
CA LYS A 170 6.44 -6.14 7.11
C LYS A 170 6.77 -6.46 5.66
N LYS A 171 7.84 -7.24 5.43
CA LYS A 171 8.10 -7.87 4.13
C LYS A 171 7.24 -9.12 4.01
N ARG A 172 6.41 -9.21 2.96
CA ARG A 172 5.52 -10.36 2.71
C ARG A 172 6.01 -11.13 1.48
N LYS A 173 6.44 -12.39 1.68
CA LYS A 173 6.82 -13.31 0.60
C LYS A 173 5.58 -13.83 -0.15
N LEU A 174 5.78 -14.38 -1.35
CA LEU A 174 4.74 -15.13 -2.07
C LEU A 174 4.36 -16.38 -1.29
N LYS A 175 3.06 -16.69 -1.25
CA LYS A 175 2.52 -17.90 -0.62
C LYS A 175 1.51 -18.58 -1.53
N VAL A 176 1.27 -19.87 -1.28
CA VAL A 176 0.13 -20.60 -1.83
C VAL A 176 -1.16 -19.87 -1.44
N GLY A 177 -2.04 -19.64 -2.39
CA GLY A 177 -3.26 -18.85 -2.21
C GLY A 177 -3.14 -17.37 -2.59
N ASP A 178 -1.94 -16.83 -2.81
CA ASP A 178 -1.77 -15.46 -3.32
C ASP A 178 -2.27 -15.36 -4.77
N LYS A 179 -2.88 -14.21 -5.11
CA LYS A 179 -3.38 -13.96 -6.46
C LYS A 179 -2.33 -13.30 -7.34
N MET A 180 -2.09 -13.88 -8.50
CA MET A 180 -1.18 -13.39 -9.54
C MET A 180 -1.97 -13.09 -10.83
N ALA A 181 -1.40 -12.26 -11.72
CA ALA A 181 -1.99 -11.98 -13.02
C ALA A 181 -0.91 -11.70 -14.07
N GLY A 182 -1.11 -12.15 -15.30
CA GLY A 182 -0.36 -11.64 -16.45
C GLY A 182 -1.00 -10.36 -17.02
N ARG A 183 -0.34 -9.76 -18.00
CA ARG A 183 -0.82 -8.54 -18.69
C ARG A 183 -2.05 -8.78 -19.57
N HIS A 184 -2.26 -10.02 -20.01
CA HIS A 184 -3.33 -10.43 -20.92
C HIS A 184 -4.62 -10.89 -20.21
N GLY A 185 -4.86 -10.41 -18.99
CA GLY A 185 -6.08 -10.72 -18.21
C GLY A 185 -6.14 -12.13 -17.62
N ASN A 186 -5.08 -12.94 -17.78
CA ASN A 186 -4.91 -14.25 -17.18
C ASN A 186 -4.61 -14.13 -15.67
N LYS A 187 -5.68 -14.10 -14.86
CA LYS A 187 -5.59 -14.10 -13.40
C LYS A 187 -5.58 -15.53 -12.87
N GLY A 188 -4.75 -15.80 -11.87
CA GLY A 188 -4.61 -17.11 -11.23
C GLY A 188 -4.30 -16.99 -9.74
N ILE A 189 -4.42 -18.11 -9.04
CA ILE A 189 -3.99 -18.26 -7.65
C ILE A 189 -2.81 -19.23 -7.65
N VAL A 190 -1.77 -18.94 -6.86
CA VAL A 190 -0.64 -19.87 -6.69
C VAL A 190 -1.15 -21.14 -6.00
N ALA A 191 -1.15 -22.26 -6.71
CA ALA A 191 -1.64 -23.54 -6.20
C ALA A 191 -0.60 -24.30 -5.37
N LYS A 192 0.65 -24.33 -5.84
CA LYS A 192 1.76 -25.03 -5.19
C LYS A 192 3.06 -24.28 -5.44
N ILE A 193 3.97 -24.32 -4.46
CA ILE A 193 5.37 -23.92 -4.61
C ILE A 193 6.17 -25.20 -4.50
N VAL A 194 6.87 -25.56 -5.57
CA VAL A 194 7.70 -26.77 -5.63
C VAL A 194 9.18 -26.38 -5.60
N ARG A 195 10.03 -27.37 -5.40
CA ARG A 195 11.47 -27.17 -5.46
C ARG A 195 11.92 -27.15 -6.92
N GLU A 196 13.10 -26.60 -7.16
CA GLU A 196 13.65 -26.42 -8.51
C GLU A 196 13.89 -27.77 -9.20
N GLU A 197 14.34 -28.78 -8.46
CA GLU A 197 14.56 -30.13 -8.97
C GLU A 197 13.28 -30.85 -9.43
N ASP A 198 12.13 -30.44 -8.92
CA ASP A 198 10.84 -31.04 -9.27
C ASP A 198 10.19 -30.34 -10.49
N MET A 199 10.80 -29.27 -11.02
CA MET A 199 10.27 -28.51 -12.15
C MET A 199 10.69 -29.11 -13.50
N PRO A 200 9.82 -29.04 -14.53
CA PRO A 200 10.23 -29.35 -15.89
C PRO A 200 11.43 -28.51 -16.33
N PHE A 201 12.35 -29.10 -17.08
CA PHE A 201 13.57 -28.43 -17.52
C PHE A 201 13.83 -28.61 -19.01
N LEU A 202 14.56 -27.65 -19.59
CA LEU A 202 14.99 -27.62 -20.98
C LEU A 202 16.16 -28.59 -21.22
N ALA A 203 16.47 -28.88 -22.48
CA ALA A 203 17.61 -29.74 -22.83
C ALA A 203 18.98 -29.22 -22.34
N ASP A 204 19.09 -27.92 -22.05
CA ASP A 204 20.27 -27.29 -21.45
C ASP A 204 20.33 -27.40 -19.92
N GLY A 205 19.33 -28.05 -19.30
CA GLY A 205 19.21 -28.21 -17.85
C GLY A 205 18.48 -27.07 -17.16
N THR A 206 18.08 -26.02 -17.87
CA THR A 206 17.40 -24.86 -17.26
C THR A 206 15.97 -25.22 -16.85
N PRO A 207 15.61 -25.12 -15.56
CA PRO A 207 14.24 -25.38 -15.10
C PRO A 207 13.31 -24.20 -15.45
N VAL A 208 12.03 -24.49 -15.62
CA VAL A 208 11.01 -23.45 -15.77
C VAL A 208 10.59 -22.88 -14.41
N ASP A 209 10.27 -21.58 -14.34
CA ASP A 209 9.82 -20.93 -13.10
C ASP A 209 8.31 -21.11 -12.82
N ILE A 210 7.50 -21.09 -13.88
CA ILE A 210 6.03 -21.09 -13.78
C ILE A 210 5.44 -22.01 -14.85
N VAL A 211 4.58 -22.93 -14.42
CA VAL A 211 3.77 -23.78 -15.32
C VAL A 211 2.36 -23.20 -15.39
N LEU A 212 1.92 -22.84 -16.60
CA LEU A 212 0.58 -22.29 -16.86
C LEU A 212 -0.30 -23.32 -17.58
N ASN A 213 -1.59 -23.30 -17.27
CA ASN A 213 -2.56 -24.18 -17.93
C ASN A 213 -2.92 -23.65 -19.35
N PRO A 214 -2.67 -24.41 -20.42
CA PRO A 214 -2.95 -23.97 -21.79
C PRO A 214 -4.45 -23.87 -22.12
N LEU A 215 -5.32 -24.60 -21.40
CA LEU A 215 -6.77 -24.64 -21.69
C LEU A 215 -7.46 -23.27 -21.55
N GLY A 216 -6.86 -22.36 -20.79
CA GLY A 216 -7.39 -21.01 -20.61
C GLY A 216 -7.26 -20.13 -21.85
N VAL A 217 -6.33 -20.44 -22.77
CA VAL A 217 -6.04 -19.58 -23.92
C VAL A 217 -7.13 -19.69 -25.00
N PRO A 218 -7.53 -20.88 -25.46
CA PRO A 218 -8.59 -21.01 -26.47
C PRO A 218 -9.94 -20.51 -25.96
N SER A 219 -10.27 -20.81 -24.69
CA SER A 219 -11.54 -20.42 -24.07
C SER A 219 -11.70 -18.91 -23.92
N ARG A 220 -10.62 -18.17 -23.68
CA ARG A 220 -10.65 -16.70 -23.48
C ARG A 220 -10.18 -15.90 -24.69
N MET A 221 -9.71 -16.58 -25.74
CA MET A 221 -9.20 -15.99 -26.98
C MET A 221 -8.12 -14.91 -26.77
N ASN A 222 -7.28 -15.06 -25.75
CA ASN A 222 -6.21 -14.12 -25.42
C ASN A 222 -4.84 -14.63 -25.90
N LEU A 223 -4.70 -14.80 -27.22
CA LEU A 223 -3.50 -15.32 -27.89
C LEU A 223 -2.24 -14.46 -27.70
N GLY A 224 -2.41 -13.16 -27.44
CA GLY A 224 -1.29 -12.23 -27.21
C GLY A 224 -0.32 -12.68 -26.12
N GLN A 225 -0.78 -13.47 -25.13
CA GLN A 225 0.11 -14.01 -24.09
C GLN A 225 1.15 -14.99 -24.65
N ILE A 226 0.80 -15.73 -25.71
CA ILE A 226 1.73 -16.66 -26.36
C ILE A 226 2.80 -15.86 -27.10
N TYR A 227 2.38 -14.86 -27.88
CA TYR A 227 3.29 -13.94 -28.57
C TYR A 227 4.23 -13.20 -27.62
N GLU A 228 3.73 -12.72 -26.47
CA GLU A 228 4.56 -12.13 -25.42
C GLU A 228 5.61 -13.12 -24.91
N THR A 229 5.20 -14.37 -24.65
CA THR A 229 6.05 -15.43 -24.09
C THR A 229 7.21 -15.75 -25.04
N ILE A 230 6.93 -15.95 -26.34
CA ILE A 230 7.94 -16.30 -27.33
C ILE A 230 8.88 -15.13 -27.65
N LEU A 231 8.35 -13.91 -27.80
CA LEU A 231 9.16 -12.72 -28.05
C LEU A 231 10.04 -12.38 -26.84
N GLY A 232 9.53 -12.58 -25.63
CA GLY A 232 10.30 -12.44 -24.40
C GLY A 232 11.50 -13.39 -24.34
N TRP A 233 11.34 -14.62 -24.87
CA TRP A 233 12.43 -15.59 -24.92
C TRP A 233 13.54 -15.18 -25.89
N ALA A 234 13.16 -14.73 -27.09
CA ALA A 234 14.11 -14.17 -28.06
C ALA A 234 14.86 -12.97 -27.46
N GLY A 235 14.14 -12.07 -26.77
CA GLY A 235 14.72 -10.86 -26.17
C GLY A 235 15.73 -11.17 -25.09
N GLN A 236 15.46 -12.18 -24.25
CA GLN A 236 16.40 -12.61 -23.23
C GLN A 236 17.68 -13.23 -23.83
N ARG A 237 17.56 -14.09 -24.85
CA ARG A 237 18.73 -14.70 -25.52
C ARG A 237 19.57 -13.67 -26.28
N LEU A 238 18.94 -12.69 -26.92
CA LEU A 238 19.62 -11.62 -27.67
C LEU A 238 20.10 -10.46 -26.77
N GLY A 239 19.67 -10.41 -25.50
CA GLY A 239 19.93 -9.28 -24.61
C GLY A 239 19.26 -7.97 -25.06
N ARG A 240 18.12 -8.06 -25.78
CA ARG A 240 17.38 -6.92 -26.32
C ARG A 240 16.04 -6.75 -25.62
N THR A 241 15.61 -5.50 -25.46
CA THR A 241 14.26 -5.15 -25.02
C THR A 241 13.42 -4.76 -26.23
N PHE A 242 12.17 -5.24 -26.27
CA PHE A 242 11.25 -4.96 -27.36
C PHE A 242 10.13 -4.02 -26.92
N ALA A 243 9.71 -3.16 -27.84
CA ALA A 243 8.53 -2.33 -27.72
C ALA A 243 7.62 -2.60 -28.92
N THR A 244 6.44 -3.18 -28.66
CA THR A 244 5.42 -3.44 -29.68
C THR A 244 4.27 -2.45 -29.49
N PRO A 245 4.03 -1.54 -30.45
CA PRO A 245 2.84 -0.69 -30.45
C PRO A 245 1.53 -1.48 -30.38
N ILE A 246 0.47 -0.86 -29.86
CA ILE A 246 -0.80 -1.54 -29.58
C ILE A 246 -1.52 -2.00 -30.86
N PHE A 247 -1.44 -1.22 -31.93
CA PHE A 247 -2.15 -1.48 -33.20
C PHE A 247 -1.21 -1.70 -34.39
N ASP A 248 0.09 -1.62 -34.18
CA ASP A 248 1.14 -1.83 -35.19
C ASP A 248 2.22 -2.72 -34.57
N GLY A 249 1.78 -3.92 -34.16
CA GLY A 249 2.60 -4.90 -33.47
C GLY A 249 3.44 -5.74 -34.43
N ALA A 250 4.39 -6.49 -33.88
CA ALA A 250 5.20 -7.42 -34.67
C ALA A 250 4.33 -8.51 -35.32
N SER A 251 4.61 -8.79 -36.59
CA SER A 251 4.04 -9.92 -37.33
C SER A 251 4.63 -11.25 -36.87
N ASP A 252 3.96 -12.36 -37.19
CA ASP A 252 4.43 -13.70 -36.82
C ASP A 252 5.79 -14.03 -37.49
N GLU A 253 5.99 -13.60 -38.73
CA GLU A 253 7.24 -13.77 -39.46
C GLU A 253 8.39 -12.98 -38.83
N GLU A 254 8.14 -11.76 -38.36
CA GLU A 254 9.16 -10.96 -37.66
C GLU A 254 9.55 -11.59 -36.33
N VAL A 255 8.57 -12.09 -35.56
CA VAL A 255 8.82 -12.79 -34.29
C VAL A 255 9.61 -14.08 -34.52
N ASN A 256 9.23 -14.88 -35.53
CA ASN A 256 9.96 -16.09 -35.89
C ASN A 256 11.37 -15.78 -36.43
N GLY A 257 11.57 -14.70 -37.19
CA GLY A 257 12.89 -14.25 -37.61
C GLY A 257 13.80 -13.89 -36.43
N LEU A 258 13.25 -13.25 -35.39
CA LEU A 258 13.98 -12.96 -34.14
C LEU A 258 14.30 -14.23 -33.34
N LEU A 259 13.41 -15.23 -33.34
CA LEU A 259 13.68 -16.53 -32.72
C LEU A 259 14.83 -17.25 -33.43
N GLU A 260 14.85 -17.24 -34.76
CA GLU A 260 15.93 -17.82 -35.56
C GLU A 260 17.26 -17.09 -35.33
N GLU A 261 17.26 -15.75 -35.27
CA GLU A 261 18.44 -14.94 -34.89
C GLU A 261 18.97 -15.35 -33.51
N ALA A 262 18.06 -15.67 -32.58
CA ALA A 262 18.38 -16.11 -31.22
C ALA A 262 18.79 -17.59 -31.11
N GLY A 263 18.73 -18.37 -32.20
CA GLY A 263 18.97 -19.82 -32.19
C GLY A 263 17.88 -20.62 -31.48
N LEU A 264 16.66 -20.09 -31.40
CA LEU A 264 15.49 -20.70 -30.78
C LEU A 264 14.57 -21.36 -31.82
N PRO A 265 13.78 -22.38 -31.43
CA PRO A 265 12.83 -23.00 -32.34
C PRO A 265 11.70 -22.04 -32.73
N ARG A 266 11.18 -22.20 -33.96
CA ARG A 266 9.99 -21.49 -34.41
C ARG A 266 8.81 -21.70 -33.45
N ASN A 267 8.01 -20.66 -33.26
CA ASN A 267 6.89 -20.61 -32.31
C ASN A 267 7.27 -20.85 -30.84
N GLY A 268 8.57 -20.88 -30.49
CA GLY A 268 9.03 -21.14 -29.12
C GLY A 268 8.61 -22.51 -28.58
N VAL A 269 8.35 -23.48 -29.45
CA VAL A 269 7.92 -24.84 -29.08
C VAL A 269 9.14 -25.75 -28.95
N THR A 270 9.31 -26.39 -27.79
CA THR A 270 10.43 -27.30 -27.54
C THR A 270 10.02 -28.46 -26.62
N TYR A 271 10.80 -29.53 -26.61
CA TYR A 271 10.62 -30.62 -25.65
C TYR A 271 11.18 -30.22 -24.28
N LEU A 272 10.44 -30.57 -23.25
CA LEU A 272 10.85 -30.47 -21.84
C LEU A 272 11.08 -31.87 -21.29
N CYS A 273 11.92 -31.97 -20.27
CA CYS A 273 12.07 -33.18 -19.46
C CYS A 273 11.37 -32.98 -18.11
N ASP A 274 10.76 -34.04 -17.58
CA ASP A 274 10.15 -34.03 -16.26
C ASP A 274 11.24 -34.04 -15.17
N GLY A 275 11.18 -33.09 -14.24
CA GLY A 275 12.13 -33.00 -13.13
C GLY A 275 12.04 -34.19 -12.16
N GLY A 276 10.86 -34.83 -12.05
CA GLY A 276 10.67 -35.97 -11.14
C GLY A 276 11.26 -37.28 -11.67
N THR A 277 11.03 -37.58 -12.95
CA THR A 277 11.46 -38.84 -13.58
C THR A 277 12.74 -38.72 -14.41
N GLY A 278 13.04 -37.51 -14.91
CA GLY A 278 14.11 -37.26 -15.88
C GLY A 278 13.74 -37.62 -17.32
N GLU A 279 12.53 -38.14 -17.57
CA GLU A 279 12.08 -38.56 -18.90
C GLU A 279 11.54 -37.35 -19.70
N PRO A 280 11.74 -37.33 -21.04
CA PRO A 280 11.15 -36.29 -21.90
C PRO A 280 9.62 -36.43 -21.96
N PHE A 281 8.90 -35.31 -22.00
CA PHE A 281 7.45 -35.33 -22.22
C PHE A 281 7.10 -35.79 -23.64
N ASP A 282 5.96 -36.47 -23.78
CA ASP A 282 5.47 -36.98 -25.08
C ASP A 282 5.19 -35.88 -26.10
N GLN A 283 4.76 -34.70 -25.64
CA GLN A 283 4.43 -33.55 -26.49
C GLN A 283 5.32 -32.35 -26.15
N PRO A 284 5.76 -31.59 -27.17
CA PRO A 284 6.50 -30.37 -26.92
C PRO A 284 5.57 -29.28 -26.37
N ALA A 285 6.15 -28.36 -25.61
CA ALA A 285 5.43 -27.25 -25.00
C ALA A 285 6.00 -25.91 -25.46
N THR A 286 5.17 -24.87 -25.45
CA THR A 286 5.63 -23.50 -25.65
C THR A 286 6.36 -23.04 -24.38
N VAL A 287 7.61 -22.63 -24.54
CA VAL A 287 8.45 -22.09 -23.46
C VAL A 287 8.79 -20.64 -23.78
N GLY A 288 8.99 -19.83 -22.76
CA GLY A 288 9.48 -18.48 -22.92
C GLY A 288 9.26 -17.60 -21.69
N TYR A 289 9.35 -16.29 -21.89
CA TYR A 289 9.33 -15.32 -20.81
C TYR A 289 8.10 -14.42 -20.90
N ILE A 290 7.24 -14.52 -19.90
CA ILE A 290 6.02 -13.72 -19.78
C ILE A 290 6.09 -12.78 -18.58
N TYR A 291 5.57 -11.57 -18.71
CA TYR A 291 5.55 -10.61 -17.61
C TYR A 291 4.39 -10.89 -16.64
N MET A 292 4.73 -11.29 -15.42
CA MET A 292 3.77 -11.64 -14.37
C MET A 292 3.75 -10.61 -13.24
N LEU A 293 2.54 -10.24 -12.82
CA LEU A 293 2.27 -9.28 -11.76
C LEU A 293 1.71 -9.99 -10.52
N LYS A 294 2.18 -9.54 -9.34
CA LYS A 294 1.58 -9.91 -8.06
C LYS A 294 0.48 -8.92 -7.69
N LEU A 295 -0.73 -9.40 -7.44
CA LEU A 295 -1.83 -8.55 -7.04
C LEU A 295 -1.83 -8.31 -5.52
N HIS A 296 -2.44 -7.21 -5.09
CA HIS A 296 -2.60 -6.90 -3.66
C HIS A 296 -3.52 -7.87 -2.90
N HIS A 297 -4.18 -8.80 -3.61
CA HIS A 297 -5.07 -9.81 -3.03
C HIS A 297 -4.27 -10.96 -2.41
N MET A 298 -3.79 -10.74 -1.19
CA MET A 298 -3.00 -11.69 -0.42
C MET A 298 -3.88 -12.69 0.34
N VAL A 299 -3.42 -13.94 0.48
CA VAL A 299 -4.16 -14.97 1.23
C VAL A 299 -4.28 -14.65 2.72
N ASP A 300 -3.21 -14.13 3.34
CA ASP A 300 -3.15 -13.81 4.77
C ASP A 300 -4.22 -12.78 5.18
N ASP A 301 -4.62 -11.90 4.24
CA ASP A 301 -5.63 -10.88 4.50
C ASP A 301 -7.05 -11.44 4.39
N LYS A 302 -7.26 -12.55 3.67
CA LYS A 302 -8.56 -13.20 3.47
C LYS A 302 -8.88 -14.27 4.50
N MET A 303 -7.88 -15.04 4.93
CA MET A 303 -8.09 -16.11 5.90
C MET A 303 -8.55 -15.54 7.24
N HIS A 304 -9.68 -16.04 7.75
CA HIS A 304 -10.27 -15.67 9.03
C HIS A 304 -11.10 -16.83 9.54
N ALA A 305 -10.98 -17.13 10.82
CA ALA A 305 -11.78 -18.13 11.51
C ALA A 305 -12.09 -17.60 12.91
N ARG A 306 -13.25 -17.97 13.43
CA ARG A 306 -13.67 -17.67 14.79
C ARG A 306 -14.36 -18.88 15.39
N SER A 307 -14.19 -19.06 16.70
CA SER A 307 -15.06 -19.91 17.52
C SER A 307 -16.12 -19.03 18.18
N ILE A 308 -15.72 -18.26 19.19
CA ILE A 308 -16.56 -17.30 19.93
C ILE A 308 -16.00 -15.89 19.70
N GLY A 309 -16.87 -14.89 19.74
CA GLY A 309 -16.46 -13.49 19.59
C GLY A 309 -17.54 -12.54 20.09
N PRO A 310 -17.46 -11.25 19.77
CA PRO A 310 -18.47 -10.29 20.18
C PRO A 310 -19.81 -10.51 19.47
N TYR A 311 -20.87 -10.08 20.14
CA TYR A 311 -22.26 -10.16 19.69
C TYR A 311 -22.87 -8.76 19.67
N SER A 312 -23.89 -8.57 18.82
CA SER A 312 -24.70 -7.37 18.77
C SER A 312 -25.51 -7.22 20.06
N LEU A 313 -25.62 -5.99 20.57
CA LEU A 313 -26.43 -5.71 21.75
C LEU A 313 -27.93 -5.90 21.50
N ILE A 314 -28.39 -5.62 20.28
CA ILE A 314 -29.81 -5.65 19.93
C ILE A 314 -30.25 -7.07 19.62
N THR A 315 -29.70 -7.69 18.59
CA THR A 315 -30.15 -8.99 18.08
C THR A 315 -29.43 -10.17 18.71
N GLN A 316 -28.41 -9.94 19.55
CA GLN A 316 -27.59 -11.01 20.13
C GLN A 316 -26.89 -11.92 19.10
N GLN A 317 -26.80 -11.48 17.84
CA GLN A 317 -26.12 -12.19 16.76
C GLN A 317 -24.61 -11.89 16.74
N PRO A 318 -23.78 -12.83 16.26
CA PRO A 318 -22.36 -12.58 16.05
C PRO A 318 -22.12 -11.34 15.16
N LEU A 319 -21.18 -10.47 15.53
CA LEU A 319 -20.83 -9.32 14.68
C LEU A 319 -20.29 -9.75 13.31
N GLY A 320 -20.37 -8.88 12.31
CA GLY A 320 -19.86 -9.11 10.96
C GLY A 320 -18.45 -8.57 10.74
N GLY A 321 -17.70 -9.22 9.85
CA GLY A 321 -16.41 -8.72 9.35
C GLY A 321 -15.17 -9.05 10.20
N LYS A 322 -14.05 -9.30 9.53
CA LYS A 322 -12.78 -9.75 10.13
C LYS A 322 -12.25 -8.81 11.23
N ALA A 323 -12.41 -7.50 11.07
CA ALA A 323 -11.88 -6.51 12.00
C ALA A 323 -12.48 -6.59 13.41
N GLN A 324 -13.74 -7.05 13.51
CA GLN A 324 -14.47 -7.19 14.77
C GLN A 324 -14.48 -8.63 15.28
N PHE A 325 -13.60 -9.50 14.77
CA PHE A 325 -13.69 -10.95 14.96
C PHE A 325 -15.07 -11.50 14.55
N GLY A 326 -15.61 -10.93 13.46
CA GLY A 326 -16.95 -11.20 12.98
C GLY A 326 -17.11 -12.57 12.32
N GLY A 327 -18.35 -13.05 12.25
CA GLY A 327 -18.73 -14.36 11.73
C GLY A 327 -19.07 -14.29 10.26
N GLN A 328 -19.09 -15.46 9.62
CA GLN A 328 -19.59 -15.56 8.27
C GLN A 328 -21.11 -15.50 8.29
N ARG A 329 -21.68 -14.70 7.39
CA ARG A 329 -23.12 -14.66 7.20
C ARG A 329 -23.56 -15.99 6.58
N PHE A 330 -24.47 -16.67 7.26
CA PHE A 330 -25.25 -17.76 6.68
C PHE A 330 -26.50 -17.13 6.05
N GLY A 331 -26.58 -17.16 4.72
CA GLY A 331 -27.62 -16.47 3.97
C GLY A 331 -28.85 -17.33 3.74
N GLU A 332 -29.86 -16.71 3.14
CA GLU A 332 -31.13 -17.35 2.81
C GLU A 332 -30.96 -18.50 1.80
N MET A 333 -30.10 -18.33 0.80
CA MET A 333 -29.83 -19.38 -0.18
C MET A 333 -29.16 -20.60 0.44
N GLU A 334 -28.30 -20.42 1.45
CA GLU A 334 -27.70 -21.52 2.18
C GLU A 334 -28.72 -22.25 3.08
N VAL A 335 -29.71 -21.53 3.62
CA VAL A 335 -30.85 -22.13 4.34
C VAL A 335 -31.66 -23.02 3.40
N TRP A 336 -32.06 -22.51 2.24
CA TRP A 336 -32.82 -23.30 1.25
C TRP A 336 -32.07 -24.55 0.80
N ALA A 337 -30.74 -24.47 0.67
CA ALA A 337 -29.93 -25.63 0.36
C ALA A 337 -30.05 -26.72 1.44
N LEU A 338 -29.96 -26.36 2.73
CA LEU A 338 -30.12 -27.32 3.83
C LEU A 338 -31.55 -27.88 3.94
N GLU A 339 -32.56 -27.06 3.67
CA GLU A 339 -33.95 -27.49 3.62
C GLU A 339 -34.17 -28.52 2.51
N ALA A 340 -33.60 -28.31 1.32
CA ALA A 340 -33.68 -29.25 0.20
C ALA A 340 -33.03 -30.61 0.52
N PHE A 341 -31.99 -30.63 1.36
CA PHE A 341 -31.40 -31.87 1.87
C PHE A 341 -32.19 -32.51 3.03
N GLY A 342 -33.22 -31.85 3.56
CA GLY A 342 -33.95 -32.30 4.74
C GLY A 342 -33.11 -32.27 6.02
N ALA A 343 -32.06 -31.45 6.07
CA ALA A 343 -31.09 -31.42 7.17
C ALA A 343 -31.59 -30.60 8.38
N ALA A 344 -32.76 -30.97 8.93
CA ALA A 344 -33.47 -30.20 9.94
C ALA A 344 -32.65 -29.93 11.21
N HIS A 345 -31.92 -30.92 11.74
CA HIS A 345 -31.10 -30.76 12.94
C HIS A 345 -29.92 -29.80 12.73
N ILE A 346 -29.26 -29.86 11.56
CA ILE A 346 -28.14 -28.95 11.22
C ILE A 346 -28.66 -27.53 11.07
N LEU A 347 -29.78 -27.36 10.37
CA LEU A 347 -30.39 -26.05 10.16
C LEU A 347 -30.83 -25.43 11.49
N GLN A 348 -31.47 -26.21 12.35
CA GLN A 348 -31.88 -25.77 13.68
C GLN A 348 -30.67 -25.29 14.49
N GLU A 349 -29.59 -26.07 14.55
CA GLU A 349 -28.38 -25.71 15.29
C GLU A 349 -27.72 -24.41 14.78
N VAL A 350 -27.62 -24.25 13.45
CA VAL A 350 -27.00 -23.08 12.81
C VAL A 350 -27.79 -21.80 13.08
N LEU A 351 -29.12 -21.86 13.03
CA LEU A 351 -29.99 -20.69 13.20
C LEU A 351 -30.24 -20.31 14.67
N THR A 352 -30.02 -21.22 15.62
CA THR A 352 -30.34 -21.00 17.05
C THR A 352 -29.07 -20.95 17.90
N VAL A 353 -28.60 -22.12 18.35
CA VAL A 353 -27.51 -22.33 19.32
C VAL A 353 -26.19 -21.74 18.85
N LYS A 354 -25.91 -21.74 17.54
CA LYS A 354 -24.70 -21.10 16.96
C LYS A 354 -24.85 -19.61 16.71
N SER A 355 -26.06 -19.06 16.77
CA SER A 355 -26.37 -17.67 16.44
C SER A 355 -26.79 -16.89 17.69
N ASP A 356 -28.09 -16.73 17.93
CA ASP A 356 -28.69 -15.74 18.83
C ASP A 356 -29.48 -16.34 20.01
N ASP A 357 -29.47 -17.66 20.20
CA ASP A 357 -29.91 -18.26 21.46
C ASP A 357 -28.87 -18.01 22.56
N VAL A 358 -29.13 -17.01 23.40
CA VAL A 358 -28.21 -16.55 24.47
C VAL A 358 -27.89 -17.66 25.47
N VAL A 359 -28.91 -18.41 25.88
CA VAL A 359 -28.76 -19.45 26.91
C VAL A 359 -28.27 -20.74 26.27
N GLY A 360 -28.81 -21.10 25.11
CA GLY A 360 -28.44 -22.29 24.36
C GLY A 360 -26.96 -22.30 23.98
N ARG A 361 -26.41 -21.18 23.50
CA ARG A 361 -24.98 -21.12 23.12
C ARG A 361 -24.02 -21.34 24.29
N ALA A 362 -24.35 -20.81 25.46
CA ALA A 362 -23.52 -20.96 26.66
C ALA A 362 -23.51 -22.42 27.13
N LYS A 363 -24.70 -23.04 27.19
CA LYS A 363 -24.86 -24.45 27.53
C LYS A 363 -24.23 -25.38 26.50
N ALA A 364 -24.33 -25.06 25.22
CA ALA A 364 -23.72 -25.83 24.15
C ALA A 364 -22.20 -25.83 24.24
N TYR A 365 -21.59 -24.67 24.52
CA TYR A 365 -20.15 -24.61 24.77
C TYR A 365 -19.75 -25.46 25.98
N GLU A 366 -20.49 -25.37 27.08
CA GLU A 366 -20.25 -26.18 28.28
C GLU A 366 -20.37 -27.68 28.00
N ALA A 367 -21.41 -28.10 27.26
CA ALA A 367 -21.64 -29.49 26.88
C ALA A 367 -20.49 -30.03 26.01
N ILE A 368 -20.02 -29.25 25.02
CA ILE A 368 -18.87 -29.63 24.18
C ILE A 368 -17.61 -29.82 25.01
N VAL A 369 -17.35 -28.93 25.99
CA VAL A 369 -16.18 -29.03 26.87
C VAL A 369 -16.24 -30.24 27.80
N LYS A 370 -17.44 -30.59 28.29
CA LYS A 370 -17.67 -31.73 29.18
C LYS A 370 -17.80 -33.08 28.45
N GLY A 371 -18.09 -33.05 27.14
CA GLY A 371 -18.42 -34.23 26.37
C GLY A 371 -19.86 -34.71 26.55
N ASP A 372 -20.75 -33.81 27.00
CA ASP A 372 -22.17 -34.09 27.19
C ASP A 372 -22.96 -33.90 25.89
N ASN A 373 -24.20 -34.39 25.86
CA ASN A 373 -25.11 -34.18 24.74
C ASN A 373 -25.49 -32.69 24.59
N MET A 374 -25.70 -32.27 23.35
CA MET A 374 -26.11 -30.90 23.03
C MET A 374 -27.47 -30.55 23.65
N PRO A 375 -27.64 -29.32 24.15
CA PRO A 375 -28.91 -28.88 24.73
C PRO A 375 -29.99 -28.73 23.66
N VAL A 376 -31.25 -28.79 24.09
CA VAL A 376 -32.39 -28.45 23.22
C VAL A 376 -32.36 -26.94 22.94
N PRO A 377 -32.44 -26.52 21.66
CA PRO A 377 -32.46 -25.10 21.30
C PRO A 377 -33.68 -24.34 21.83
N GLY A 378 -33.47 -23.09 22.23
CA GLY A 378 -34.53 -22.15 22.58
C GLY A 378 -35.01 -21.29 21.40
N ILE A 379 -35.83 -20.29 21.71
CA ILE A 379 -36.30 -19.30 20.74
C ILE A 379 -35.19 -18.28 20.46
N PRO A 380 -34.87 -17.98 19.18
CA PRO A 380 -33.96 -16.92 18.78
C PRO A 380 -34.30 -15.55 19.37
N GLU A 381 -33.30 -14.81 19.84
CA GLU A 381 -33.54 -13.47 20.38
C GLU A 381 -34.01 -12.48 19.30
N SER A 382 -33.60 -12.67 18.03
CA SER A 382 -34.09 -11.86 16.92
C SER A 382 -35.61 -11.93 16.76
N PHE A 383 -36.22 -13.09 17.07
CA PHE A 383 -37.67 -13.25 17.04
C PHE A 383 -38.32 -12.47 18.18
N ASN A 384 -37.76 -12.50 19.38
CA ASN A 384 -38.23 -11.68 20.50
C ASN A 384 -38.17 -10.20 20.14
N VAL A 385 -37.07 -9.72 19.53
CA VAL A 385 -36.94 -8.33 19.08
C VAL A 385 -38.06 -7.97 18.11
N LEU A 386 -38.33 -8.80 17.10
CA LEU A 386 -39.41 -8.59 16.13
C LEU A 386 -40.78 -8.44 16.83
N VAL A 387 -41.07 -9.29 17.82
CA VAL A 387 -42.34 -9.24 18.57
C VAL A 387 -42.47 -7.93 19.35
N HIS A 388 -41.39 -7.47 19.97
CA HIS A 388 -41.38 -6.20 20.69
C HIS A 388 -41.53 -5.01 19.76
N GLU A 389 -40.93 -5.06 18.56
CA GLU A 389 -41.11 -4.03 17.53
C GLU A 389 -42.57 -3.97 17.05
N LEU A 390 -43.21 -5.12 16.78
CA LEU A 390 -44.63 -5.17 16.41
C LEU A 390 -45.54 -4.64 17.52
N ARG A 391 -45.28 -5.00 18.79
CA ARG A 391 -46.00 -4.46 19.95
C ARG A 391 -45.80 -2.95 20.12
N GLY A 392 -44.61 -2.44 19.78
CA GLY A 392 -44.32 -1.00 19.75
C GLY A 392 -45.20 -0.22 18.75
N LEU A 393 -45.71 -0.89 17.73
CA LEU A 393 -46.69 -0.32 16.77
C LEU A 393 -48.14 -0.38 17.27
N GLY A 394 -48.38 -0.88 18.49
CA GLY A 394 -49.72 -1.07 19.04
C GLY A 394 -50.41 -2.36 18.60
N LEU A 395 -49.69 -3.31 17.97
CA LEU A 395 -50.22 -4.61 17.58
C LEU A 395 -50.12 -5.60 18.75
N ASN A 396 -51.22 -6.29 19.08
CA ASN A 396 -51.21 -7.34 20.09
C ASN A 396 -50.81 -8.69 19.45
N VAL A 397 -49.56 -9.11 19.66
CA VAL A 397 -49.04 -10.41 19.22
C VAL A 397 -48.93 -11.34 20.42
N THR A 398 -49.59 -12.49 20.37
CA THR A 398 -49.57 -13.57 21.38
C THR A 398 -49.24 -14.89 20.70
N PHE A 399 -48.63 -15.81 21.46
CA PHE A 399 -48.28 -17.15 21.01
C PHE A 399 -49.15 -18.14 21.78
N GLU A 400 -49.82 -19.03 21.05
CA GLU A 400 -50.63 -20.11 21.62
C GLU A 400 -49.79 -21.33 22.03
#